data_AF-A0A412HVQ5-F1
#
_entry.id   AF-A0A412HVQ5-F1
#
_cell.length_a   1.000
_cell.length_b   1.000
_cell.length_c   1.000
_cell.angle_alpha   90.00
_cell.angle_beta   90.00
_cell.angle_gamma   90.00
#
_symmetry.space_group_name_H-M   'P 1'
#
loop_
_entity.id
_entity.type
_entity.pdbx_description
1 polymer ?
#
loop_
_entity_poly.entity_id
_entity_poly.type
_entity_poly.pdbx_seq_one_letter_code
_entity_poly.pdbx_strand_id
1 'polypeptide(L)'
;MAMTNRNNAKLDCMIYYTLDELVPQDHLVRKMEEALDFRFIYPKVQHLYSRHGRPSIDPVVLFKMLIINIVFGINSMRKTCQEIEVNLAYRWFLGLSIDEKIPNFSTWSQNYIRRYKDSTIFKEIFMEILEQAVDYGFVDFTTVFGDSTHQKANANKRKSVKKEVEILKKKYEDDLLAEINEDRECIGKEAFDSMVHAEYVHDEETGEEVKKTSTKTITESTIDPESGCFHKGEKEKCFAYSHQTFCDKNSFVLAVTTVPGNVHDSVSFFDAYEELINGKYGYLIKNVSLDAGYMTPAICRAIV
;
A
#
# COMPACT_ATOMS: atom_id res chain seq x y z
N MET A 1 -51.03 -7.67 6.20
CA MET A 1 -50.52 -8.61 5.17
C MET A 1 -50.83 -10.02 5.66
N ALA A 2 -51.60 -10.82 4.92
CA ALA A 2 -51.88 -12.21 5.29
C ALA A 2 -50.70 -13.11 4.87
N MET A 3 -50.29 -14.04 5.74
CA MET A 3 -49.21 -14.98 5.43
C MET A 3 -49.72 -16.15 4.60
N THR A 4 -49.02 -16.49 3.50
CA THR A 4 -49.32 -17.63 2.64
C THR A 4 -48.38 -18.79 2.90
N ASN A 5 -48.89 -20.03 2.89
CA ASN A 5 -48.09 -21.25 3.06
C ASN A 5 -47.59 -21.77 1.70
N ARG A 6 -46.26 -21.85 1.51
CA ARG A 6 -45.60 -22.37 0.29
C ARG A 6 -45.32 -23.89 0.33
N ASN A 7 -45.74 -24.60 1.37
CA ASN A 7 -45.55 -26.05 1.55
C ASN A 7 -44.10 -26.55 1.38
N ASN A 8 -43.10 -25.68 1.55
CA ASN A 8 -41.67 -25.98 1.36
C ASN A 8 -41.30 -26.64 0.01
N ALA A 9 -42.11 -26.44 -1.04
CA ALA A 9 -41.80 -26.97 -2.37
C ALA A 9 -40.68 -26.14 -3.03
N LYS A 10 -39.68 -26.82 -3.61
CA LYS A 10 -38.69 -26.18 -4.49
C LYS A 10 -39.34 -25.95 -5.86
N LEU A 11 -39.26 -24.72 -6.35
CA LEU A 11 -39.73 -24.36 -7.67
C LEU A 11 -38.62 -24.66 -8.68
N ASP A 12 -38.85 -25.65 -9.54
CA ASP A 12 -38.01 -25.94 -10.71
C ASP A 12 -38.74 -25.38 -11.94
N CYS A 13 -38.28 -24.22 -12.43
CA CYS A 13 -38.94 -23.51 -13.52
C CYS A 13 -37.90 -22.82 -14.41
N MET A 14 -38.24 -22.65 -15.69
CA MET A 14 -37.40 -21.89 -16.62
C MET A 14 -37.52 -20.40 -16.30
N ILE A 15 -36.37 -19.74 -16.13
CA ILE A 15 -36.27 -18.30 -15.84
C ILE A 15 -35.93 -17.59 -17.14
N TYR A 16 -36.86 -16.79 -17.66
CA TYR A 16 -36.66 -15.91 -18.82
C TYR A 16 -36.50 -14.46 -18.37
N TYR A 17 -35.32 -14.16 -17.82
CA TYR A 17 -34.93 -12.82 -17.40
C TYR A 17 -33.51 -12.54 -17.88
N THR A 18 -33.21 -11.27 -18.12
CA THR A 18 -31.82 -10.83 -18.30
C THR A 18 -31.09 -10.81 -16.96
N LEU A 19 -29.77 -11.01 -16.99
CA LEU A 19 -28.93 -10.85 -15.79
C LEU A 19 -29.08 -9.45 -15.17
N ASP A 20 -29.30 -8.43 -15.99
CA ASP A 20 -29.53 -7.06 -15.52
C ASP A 20 -30.83 -6.94 -14.71
N GLU A 21 -31.95 -7.47 -15.20
CA GLU A 21 -33.23 -7.43 -14.48
C GLU A 21 -33.20 -8.18 -13.14
N LEU A 22 -32.34 -9.20 -13.01
CA LEU A 22 -32.21 -9.98 -11.79
C LEU A 22 -31.43 -9.27 -10.67
N VAL A 23 -30.65 -8.23 -11.00
CA VAL A 23 -29.87 -7.46 -10.02
C VAL A 23 -30.67 -6.24 -9.58
N PRO A 24 -31.00 -6.11 -8.27
CA PRO A 24 -31.75 -4.97 -7.76
C PRO A 24 -31.13 -3.63 -8.14
N GLN A 25 -31.97 -2.65 -8.49
CA GLN A 25 -31.53 -1.34 -8.97
C GLN A 25 -30.78 -0.53 -7.90
N ASP A 26 -31.11 -0.74 -6.63
CA ASP A 26 -30.47 -0.10 -5.46
C ASP A 26 -29.24 -0.87 -4.95
N HIS A 27 -28.86 -1.98 -5.58
CA HIS A 27 -27.74 -2.81 -5.14
C HIS A 27 -26.40 -2.08 -5.29
N LEU A 28 -25.50 -2.27 -4.32
CA LEU A 28 -24.22 -1.55 -4.24
C LEU A 28 -23.34 -1.73 -5.50
N VAL A 29 -23.35 -2.92 -6.11
CA VAL A 29 -22.58 -3.18 -7.34
C VAL A 29 -22.98 -2.29 -8.52
N ARG A 30 -24.24 -1.85 -8.60
CA ARG A 30 -24.67 -0.93 -9.65
C ARG A 30 -24.09 0.46 -9.44
N LYS A 31 -24.09 0.93 -8.18
CA LYS A 31 -23.45 2.19 -7.80
C LYS A 31 -21.95 2.15 -8.11
N MET A 32 -21.29 1.02 -7.88
CA MET A 32 -19.88 0.85 -8.23
C MET A 32 -19.62 0.85 -9.74
N GLU A 33 -20.47 0.18 -10.53
CA GLU A 33 -20.36 0.18 -12.00
C GLU A 33 -20.57 1.57 -12.60
N GLU A 34 -21.49 2.36 -12.02
CA GLU A 34 -21.77 3.73 -12.46
C GLU A 34 -20.66 4.71 -12.02
N ALA A 35 -20.08 4.50 -10.84
CA ALA A 35 -19.09 5.42 -10.28
C ALA A 35 -17.71 5.33 -10.94
N LEU A 36 -17.34 4.18 -11.51
CA LEU A 36 -16.00 3.96 -12.05
C LEU A 36 -16.05 3.23 -13.39
N ASP A 37 -15.55 3.87 -14.44
CA ASP A 37 -15.33 3.20 -15.72
C ASP A 37 -14.03 2.40 -15.66
N PHE A 38 -14.11 1.07 -15.71
CA PHE A 38 -12.93 0.20 -15.63
C PHE A 38 -12.13 0.07 -16.92
N ARG A 39 -12.60 0.64 -18.04
CA ARG A 39 -11.97 0.46 -19.35
C ARG A 39 -10.58 1.07 -19.44
N PHE A 40 -10.23 2.03 -18.58
CA PHE A 40 -8.88 2.60 -18.53
C PHE A 40 -7.79 1.57 -18.17
N ILE A 41 -8.18 0.42 -17.58
CA ILE A 41 -7.22 -0.64 -17.21
C ILE A 41 -6.63 -1.30 -18.46
N TYR A 42 -7.43 -1.48 -19.51
CA TYR A 42 -7.01 -2.17 -20.73
C TYR A 42 -5.74 -1.59 -21.40
N PRO A 43 -5.64 -0.28 -21.66
CA PRO A 43 -4.42 0.29 -22.23
C PRO A 43 -3.20 0.13 -21.30
N LYS A 44 -3.37 0.25 -19.98
CA LYS A 44 -2.28 0.12 -18.99
C LYS A 44 -1.67 -1.28 -18.98
N VAL A 45 -2.48 -2.32 -19.17
CA VAL A 45 -2.03 -3.73 -19.13
C VAL A 45 -1.81 -4.36 -20.51
N GLN A 46 -2.00 -3.60 -21.59
CA GLN A 46 -1.92 -4.11 -22.97
C GLN A 46 -0.58 -4.80 -23.27
N HIS A 47 0.52 -4.26 -22.76
CA HIS A 47 1.87 -4.79 -22.94
C HIS A 47 2.08 -6.16 -22.27
N LEU A 48 1.21 -6.56 -21.34
CA LEU A 48 1.25 -7.87 -20.68
C LEU A 48 0.50 -8.96 -21.45
N TYR A 49 -0.27 -8.60 -22.48
CA TYR A 49 -1.01 -9.56 -23.29
C TYR A 49 -0.07 -10.39 -24.16
N SER A 50 -0.20 -11.70 -24.05
CA SER A 50 0.47 -12.64 -24.93
C SER A 50 -0.42 -12.97 -26.12
N ARG A 51 0.15 -12.96 -27.33
CA ARG A 51 -0.52 -13.47 -28.54
C ARG A 51 -0.49 -15.01 -28.63
N HIS A 52 0.26 -15.68 -27.76
CA HIS A 52 0.46 -17.12 -27.78
C HIS A 52 0.22 -17.75 -26.40
N GLY A 53 -0.28 -18.99 -26.39
CA GLY A 53 -0.55 -19.76 -25.18
C GLY A 53 -2.02 -19.72 -24.74
N ARG A 54 -2.28 -20.18 -23.51
CA ARG A 54 -3.64 -20.19 -22.94
C ARG A 54 -4.11 -18.74 -22.77
N PRO A 55 -5.31 -18.38 -23.27
CA PRO A 55 -5.90 -17.07 -23.05
C PRO A 55 -5.90 -16.74 -21.55
N SER A 56 -5.40 -15.55 -21.22
CA SER A 56 -5.46 -15.04 -19.86
C SER A 56 -6.89 -14.59 -19.55
N ILE A 57 -7.19 -14.51 -18.25
CA ILE A 57 -8.44 -13.91 -17.75
C ILE A 57 -8.40 -12.41 -18.02
N ASP A 58 -9.56 -11.82 -18.27
CA ASP A 58 -9.70 -10.38 -18.43
C ASP A 58 -9.18 -9.65 -17.16
N PRO A 59 -8.25 -8.70 -17.30
CA PRO A 59 -7.71 -7.96 -16.17
C PRO A 59 -8.77 -7.17 -15.41
N VAL A 60 -9.78 -6.58 -16.08
CA VAL A 60 -10.88 -5.87 -15.43
C VAL A 60 -11.65 -6.80 -14.49
N VAL A 61 -11.90 -8.04 -14.90
CA VAL A 61 -12.54 -9.06 -14.05
C VAL A 61 -11.69 -9.28 -12.79
N LEU A 62 -10.37 -9.42 -12.92
CA LEU A 62 -9.48 -9.62 -11.76
C LEU A 62 -9.49 -8.42 -10.81
N PHE A 63 -9.52 -7.19 -11.32
CA PHE A 63 -9.62 -5.98 -10.50
C PHE A 63 -10.98 -5.85 -9.82
N LYS A 64 -12.08 -6.07 -10.54
CA LYS A 64 -13.43 -6.06 -9.97
C LYS A 64 -13.62 -7.14 -8.90
N MET A 65 -13.00 -8.31 -9.05
CA MET A 65 -12.99 -9.34 -7.99
C MET A 65 -12.31 -8.84 -6.70
N LEU A 66 -11.24 -8.05 -6.82
CA LEU A 66 -10.58 -7.44 -5.67
C LEU A 66 -11.48 -6.39 -4.99
N ILE A 67 -12.17 -5.58 -5.79
CA ILE A 67 -13.13 -4.60 -5.27
C ILE A 67 -14.26 -5.30 -4.51
N ILE A 68 -14.84 -6.37 -5.06
CA ILE A 68 -15.83 -7.19 -4.35
C ILE A 68 -15.26 -7.71 -3.03
N ASN A 69 -14.04 -8.23 -3.04
CA ASN A 69 -13.39 -8.79 -1.86
C ASN A 69 -13.27 -7.78 -0.71
N ILE A 70 -12.90 -6.53 -1.04
CA ILE A 70 -12.68 -5.45 -0.07
C ILE A 70 -14.01 -4.81 0.34
N VAL A 71 -14.83 -4.35 -0.62
CA VAL A 71 -16.05 -3.58 -0.35
C VAL A 71 -17.09 -4.39 0.41
N PHE A 72 -17.24 -5.68 0.11
CA PHE A 72 -18.15 -6.58 0.82
C PHE A 72 -17.50 -7.27 2.02
N GLY A 73 -16.26 -6.91 2.39
CA GLY A 73 -15.59 -7.41 3.61
C GLY A 73 -15.34 -8.92 3.63
N ILE A 74 -15.16 -9.55 2.46
CA ILE A 74 -14.96 -11.01 2.35
C ILE A 74 -13.58 -11.40 2.85
N ASN A 75 -12.56 -10.58 2.58
CA ASN A 75 -11.17 -10.73 3.06
C ASN A 75 -10.49 -12.07 2.72
N SER A 76 -11.04 -12.84 1.78
CA SER A 76 -10.46 -14.10 1.30
C SER A 76 -10.81 -14.31 -0.17
N MET A 77 -9.80 -14.36 -1.05
CA MET A 77 -10.02 -14.55 -2.48
C MET A 77 -10.67 -15.91 -2.78
N ARG A 78 -10.40 -16.95 -1.98
CA ARG A 78 -11.06 -18.26 -2.09
C ARG A 78 -12.56 -18.15 -1.81
N LYS A 79 -12.92 -17.46 -0.73
CA LYS A 79 -14.32 -17.20 -0.38
C LYS A 79 -14.98 -16.30 -1.42
N THR A 80 -14.29 -15.28 -1.92
CA THR A 80 -14.80 -14.42 -3.01
C THR A 80 -15.16 -15.24 -4.24
N CYS A 81 -14.32 -16.21 -4.65
CA CYS A 81 -14.66 -17.09 -5.78
C CYS A 81 -15.92 -17.92 -5.52
N GLN A 82 -16.09 -18.46 -4.30
CA GLN A 82 -17.29 -19.21 -3.90
C GLN A 82 -18.55 -18.32 -3.89
N GLU A 83 -18.43 -17.09 -3.41
CA GLU A 83 -19.53 -16.12 -3.41
C GLU A 83 -19.93 -15.74 -4.85
N ILE A 84 -18.97 -15.51 -5.75
CA ILE A 84 -19.25 -15.24 -7.17
C ILE A 84 -19.94 -16.43 -7.85
N GLU A 85 -19.74 -17.65 -7.35
CA GLU A 85 -20.37 -18.86 -7.90
C GLU A 85 -21.88 -18.87 -7.70
N VAL A 86 -22.35 -18.32 -6.60
CA VAL A 86 -23.76 -18.35 -6.22
C VAL A 86 -24.45 -16.99 -6.31
N ASN A 87 -23.70 -15.89 -6.32
CA ASN A 87 -24.24 -14.54 -6.27
C ASN A 87 -24.32 -13.91 -7.67
N LEU A 88 -25.55 -13.78 -8.19
CA LEU A 88 -25.84 -13.18 -9.49
C LEU A 88 -25.38 -11.72 -9.61
N ALA A 89 -25.48 -10.93 -8.53
CA ALA A 89 -25.07 -9.52 -8.55
C ALA A 89 -23.55 -9.38 -8.73
N TYR A 90 -22.76 -10.30 -8.17
CA TYR A 90 -21.32 -10.32 -8.37
C TYR A 90 -20.97 -10.75 -9.79
N ARG A 91 -21.66 -11.74 -10.36
CA ARG A 91 -21.43 -12.15 -11.75
C ARG A 91 -21.78 -11.03 -12.73
N TRP A 92 -22.90 -10.35 -12.51
CA TRP A 92 -23.31 -9.18 -13.29
C TRP A 92 -22.24 -8.08 -13.25
N PHE A 93 -21.74 -7.73 -12.06
CA PHE A 93 -20.68 -6.72 -11.91
C PHE A 93 -19.40 -7.12 -12.65
N LEU A 94 -19.04 -8.41 -12.60
CA LEU A 94 -17.88 -8.95 -13.31
C LEU A 94 -18.10 -9.09 -14.82
N GLY A 95 -19.33 -8.91 -15.33
CA GLY A 95 -19.65 -9.17 -16.73
C GLY A 95 -19.60 -10.66 -17.10
N LEU A 96 -19.73 -11.56 -16.12
CA LEU A 96 -19.68 -13.00 -16.33
C LEU A 96 -21.08 -13.57 -16.54
N SER A 97 -21.20 -14.48 -17.51
CA SER A 97 -22.45 -15.22 -17.70
C SER A 97 -22.66 -16.26 -16.58
N ILE A 98 -23.89 -16.76 -16.42
CA ILE A 98 -24.23 -17.75 -15.38
C ILE A 98 -23.50 -19.07 -15.62
N ASP A 99 -23.38 -19.48 -16.89
CA ASP A 99 -22.73 -20.71 -17.35
C ASP A 99 -21.20 -20.58 -17.48
N GLU A 100 -20.67 -19.35 -17.47
CA GLU A 100 -19.24 -19.10 -17.60
C GLU A 100 -18.45 -19.59 -16.38
N LYS A 101 -17.23 -20.09 -16.60
CA LYS A 101 -16.38 -20.52 -15.49
C LYS A 101 -15.73 -19.32 -14.82
N ILE A 102 -15.82 -19.27 -13.50
CA ILE A 102 -15.22 -18.22 -12.69
C ILE A 102 -13.69 -18.40 -12.65
N PRO A 103 -12.93 -17.30 -12.65
CA PRO A 103 -11.51 -17.32 -12.34
C PRO A 103 -11.20 -18.12 -11.07
N ASN A 104 -10.19 -18.98 -11.12
CA ASN A 104 -9.71 -19.65 -9.92
C ASN A 104 -8.90 -18.66 -9.06
N PHE A 105 -9.04 -18.73 -7.73
CA PHE A 105 -8.28 -17.88 -6.79
C PHE A 105 -6.76 -17.92 -7.04
N SER A 106 -6.22 -19.07 -7.47
CA SER A 106 -4.80 -19.23 -7.78
C SER A 106 -4.37 -18.41 -9.00
N THR A 107 -5.26 -18.19 -9.96
CA THR A 107 -4.99 -17.36 -11.13
C THR A 107 -4.79 -15.90 -10.73
N TRP A 108 -5.55 -15.40 -9.76
CA TRP A 108 -5.34 -14.06 -9.20
C TRP A 108 -3.94 -13.96 -8.55
N SER A 109 -3.59 -14.87 -7.64
CA SER A 109 -2.29 -14.87 -6.95
C SER A 109 -1.11 -15.01 -7.92
N GLN A 110 -1.22 -15.89 -8.93
CA GLN A 110 -0.14 -16.10 -9.89
C GLN A 110 0.02 -14.91 -10.85
N ASN A 111 -1.06 -14.22 -11.24
CA ASN A 111 -0.93 -12.99 -12.03
C ASN A 111 -0.25 -11.89 -11.21
N TYR A 112 -0.61 -11.73 -9.94
CA TYR A 112 0.08 -10.80 -9.04
C TYR A 112 1.58 -11.06 -8.99
N ILE A 113 1.97 -12.31 -8.68
CA ILE A 113 3.38 -12.69 -8.52
C ILE A 113 4.17 -12.56 -9.83
N ARG A 114 3.59 -12.97 -10.96
CA ARG A 114 4.35 -13.12 -12.22
C ARG A 114 4.30 -11.90 -13.13
N ARG A 115 3.22 -11.11 -13.08
CA ARG A 115 2.99 -10.01 -14.03
C ARG A 115 3.01 -8.65 -13.37
N TYR A 116 2.53 -8.55 -12.12
CA TYR A 116 2.32 -7.26 -11.47
C TYR A 116 3.37 -6.91 -10.40
N LYS A 117 4.08 -7.89 -9.84
CA LYS A 117 5.00 -7.69 -8.70
C LYS A 117 6.00 -6.56 -8.92
N ASP A 118 6.65 -6.54 -10.08
CA ASP A 118 7.69 -5.56 -10.41
C ASP A 118 7.17 -4.44 -11.32
N SER A 119 5.83 -4.28 -11.39
CA SER A 119 5.18 -3.31 -12.27
C SER A 119 4.64 -2.11 -11.50
N THR A 120 4.59 -0.95 -12.15
CA THR A 120 3.94 0.27 -11.66
C THR A 120 2.42 0.26 -11.82
N ILE A 121 1.84 -0.81 -12.35
CA ILE A 121 0.43 -0.87 -12.77
C ILE A 121 -0.53 -0.57 -11.62
N PHE A 122 -0.30 -1.09 -10.42
CA PHE A 122 -1.17 -0.79 -9.27
C PHE A 122 -1.14 0.69 -8.90
N LYS A 123 0.04 1.31 -8.93
CA LYS A 123 0.20 2.74 -8.69
C LYS A 123 -0.47 3.56 -9.79
N GLU A 124 -0.30 3.19 -11.05
CA GLU A 124 -0.95 3.87 -12.18
C GLU A 124 -2.49 3.77 -12.14
N ILE A 125 -3.03 2.62 -11.72
CA ILE A 125 -4.48 2.43 -11.56
C ILE A 125 -4.99 3.26 -10.38
N PHE A 126 -4.27 3.23 -9.25
CA PHE A 126 -4.60 4.05 -8.09
C PHE A 126 -4.63 5.54 -8.44
N MET A 127 -3.60 6.03 -9.13
CA MET A 127 -3.52 7.43 -9.56
C MET A 127 -4.65 7.79 -10.53
N GLU A 128 -5.01 6.91 -11.47
CA GLU A 128 -6.13 7.17 -12.38
C GLU A 128 -7.48 7.28 -11.64
N ILE A 129 -7.72 6.40 -10.66
CA ILE A 129 -8.94 6.46 -9.82
C ILE A 129 -8.94 7.76 -9.01
N LEU A 130 -7.79 8.16 -8.46
CA LEU A 130 -7.64 9.41 -7.76
C LEU A 130 -7.89 10.61 -8.69
N GLU A 131 -7.38 10.59 -9.92
CA GLU A 131 -7.62 11.64 -10.92
C GLU A 131 -9.11 11.80 -11.23
N GLN A 132 -9.84 10.70 -11.41
CA GLN A 132 -11.28 10.77 -11.60
C GLN A 132 -11.97 11.40 -10.37
N ALA A 133 -11.56 11.04 -9.15
CA ALA A 133 -12.10 11.64 -7.93
C ALA A 133 -11.80 13.15 -7.82
N VAL A 134 -10.64 13.59 -8.31
CA VAL A 134 -10.26 15.01 -8.41
C VAL A 134 -11.14 15.72 -9.43
N ASP A 135 -11.37 15.13 -10.61
CA ASP A 135 -12.20 15.71 -11.67
C ASP A 135 -13.66 15.88 -11.22
N TYR A 136 -14.16 14.98 -10.38
CA TYR A 136 -15.47 15.10 -9.73
C TYR A 136 -15.49 16.09 -8.55
N GLY A 137 -14.35 16.66 -8.16
CA GLY A 137 -14.24 17.64 -7.08
C GLY A 137 -14.36 17.04 -5.67
N PHE A 138 -14.08 15.75 -5.50
CA PHE A 138 -14.16 15.09 -4.19
C PHE A 138 -12.93 15.27 -3.32
N VAL A 139 -11.79 15.61 -3.93
CA VAL A 139 -10.49 15.70 -3.25
C VAL A 139 -10.16 17.15 -2.92
N ASP A 140 -9.83 17.43 -1.67
CA ASP A 140 -9.35 18.75 -1.21
C ASP A 140 -7.85 18.71 -0.89
N PHE A 141 -7.03 19.24 -1.80
CA PHE A 141 -5.58 19.27 -1.63
C PHE A 141 -5.08 20.33 -0.64
N THR A 142 -5.92 21.22 -0.11
CA THR A 142 -5.43 22.36 0.68
C THR A 142 -4.76 21.96 1.99
N THR A 143 -5.33 20.96 2.67
CA THR A 143 -4.82 20.42 3.94
C THR A 143 -4.71 18.92 3.83
N VAL A 144 -3.50 18.39 4.01
CA VAL A 144 -3.22 16.96 4.01
C VAL A 144 -2.88 16.47 5.40
N PHE A 145 -3.30 15.25 5.72
CA PHE A 145 -3.09 14.59 7.00
C PHE A 145 -2.19 13.38 6.78
N GLY A 146 -1.09 13.28 7.53
CA GLY A 146 -0.16 12.16 7.43
C GLY A 146 -0.14 11.35 8.72
N ASP A 147 -0.21 10.02 8.59
CA ASP A 147 -0.07 9.09 9.70
C ASP A 147 0.51 7.75 9.23
N SER A 148 1.07 6.98 10.16
CA SER A 148 1.70 5.68 9.92
C SER A 148 0.91 4.58 10.61
N THR A 149 0.41 3.62 9.83
CA THR A 149 -0.30 2.46 10.38
C THR A 149 0.52 1.19 10.24
N HIS A 150 0.70 0.47 11.36
CA HIS A 150 1.42 -0.79 11.39
C HIS A 150 0.51 -1.97 11.01
N GLN A 151 0.88 -2.71 9.96
CA GLN A 151 0.24 -3.98 9.58
C GLN A 151 1.12 -5.16 9.95
N LYS A 152 0.56 -6.15 10.64
CA LYS A 152 1.29 -7.37 11.01
C LYS A 152 1.56 -8.21 9.76
N ALA A 153 2.82 -8.53 9.51
CA ALA A 153 3.23 -9.42 8.44
C ALA A 153 2.81 -10.86 8.75
N ASN A 154 2.52 -11.64 7.71
CA ASN A 154 2.23 -13.08 7.84
C ASN A 154 3.52 -13.90 7.97
N ALA A 155 4.31 -13.57 9.00
CA ALA A 155 5.62 -14.16 9.24
C ALA A 155 5.71 -14.75 10.66
N ASN A 156 6.31 -15.94 10.76
CA ASN A 156 6.48 -16.61 12.04
C ASN A 156 7.66 -16.00 12.82
N LYS A 157 7.38 -15.46 14.00
CA LYS A 157 8.36 -14.85 14.92
C LYS A 157 9.52 -15.77 15.30
N ARG A 158 9.31 -17.08 15.30
CA ARG A 158 10.34 -18.08 15.64
C ARG A 158 11.27 -18.40 14.48
N LYS A 159 10.90 -18.01 13.25
CA LYS A 159 11.67 -18.24 12.03
C LYS A 159 12.35 -16.93 11.63
N SER A 160 13.42 -16.61 12.32
CA SER A 160 14.17 -15.37 12.15
C SER A 160 15.67 -15.59 12.23
N VAL A 161 16.43 -14.80 11.49
CA VAL A 161 17.89 -14.74 11.54
C VAL A 161 18.31 -13.35 12.02
N LYS A 162 19.37 -13.29 12.82
CA LYS A 162 20.00 -12.01 13.18
C LYS A 162 20.94 -11.62 12.07
N LYS A 163 20.77 -10.43 11.52
CA LYS A 163 21.63 -9.88 10.49
C LYS A 163 22.20 -8.57 10.98
N GLU A 164 23.50 -8.39 10.78
CA GLU A 164 24.13 -7.09 11.00
C GLU A 164 23.87 -6.25 9.77
N VAL A 165 23.18 -5.15 9.96
CA VAL A 165 22.92 -4.17 8.91
C VAL A 165 23.56 -2.87 9.35
N GLU A 166 24.25 -2.21 8.44
CA GLU A 166 24.77 -0.88 8.67
C GLU A 166 23.59 0.03 9.02
N ILE A 167 23.74 0.82 10.08
CA ILE A 167 22.71 1.81 10.41
C ILE A 167 22.64 2.76 9.20
N LEU A 168 21.53 2.68 8.45
CA LEU A 168 21.14 3.73 7.53
C LEU A 168 21.12 5.02 8.34
N LYS A 169 22.09 5.89 8.11
CA LYS A 169 22.10 7.25 8.65
C LYS A 169 20.73 7.85 8.41
N LYS A 170 20.18 8.54 9.41
CA LYS A 170 18.93 9.26 9.18
C LYS A 170 19.20 10.27 8.06
N LYS A 171 18.34 10.31 7.03
CA LYS A 171 18.51 11.20 5.85
C LYS A 171 18.89 12.64 6.25
N TYR A 172 18.42 13.12 7.40
CA TYR A 172 18.63 14.46 7.91
C TYR A 172 19.87 14.66 8.81
N GLU A 173 20.60 13.61 9.20
CA GLU A 173 21.78 13.76 10.07
C GLU A 173 22.92 14.47 9.34
N ASP A 174 23.11 14.18 8.05
CA ASP A 174 24.13 14.81 7.22
C ASP A 174 23.78 16.30 6.96
N ASP A 175 22.51 16.61 6.68
CA ASP A 175 22.03 18.00 6.52
C ASP A 175 22.16 18.80 7.82
N LEU A 176 21.80 18.20 8.97
CA LEU A 176 21.92 18.85 10.27
C LEU A 176 23.39 19.06 10.66
N LEU A 177 24.29 18.16 10.26
CA LEU A 177 25.74 18.32 10.46
C LEU A 177 26.28 19.52 9.70
N ALA A 178 25.88 19.66 8.43
CA ALA A 178 26.30 20.77 7.58
C ALA A 178 25.89 22.10 8.22
N GLU A 179 24.66 22.22 8.71
CA GLU A 179 24.18 23.44 9.35
C GLU A 179 24.84 23.75 10.68
N ILE A 180 25.04 22.74 11.54
CA ILE A 180 25.79 22.93 12.78
C ILE A 180 27.20 23.44 12.47
N ASN A 181 27.81 22.95 11.39
CA ASN A 181 29.13 23.39 10.97
C ASN A 181 29.12 24.82 10.42
N GLU A 182 28.12 25.20 9.61
CA GLU A 182 27.94 26.59 9.17
C GLU A 182 27.75 27.56 10.36
N ASP A 183 26.91 27.20 11.34
CA ASP A 183 26.71 27.99 12.56
C ASP A 183 28.01 28.10 13.38
N ARG A 184 28.78 27.00 13.46
CA ARG A 184 30.05 26.97 14.18
C ARG A 184 31.10 27.84 13.49
N GLU A 185 31.19 27.83 12.17
CA GLU A 185 32.06 28.71 11.39
C GLU A 185 31.72 30.18 11.64
N CYS A 186 30.43 30.53 11.65
CA CYS A 186 29.96 31.88 11.97
C CYS A 186 30.35 32.34 13.39
N ILE A 187 30.42 31.39 14.34
CA ILE A 187 30.82 31.63 15.74
C ILE A 187 32.35 31.48 15.93
N GLY A 188 33.10 31.15 14.87
CA GLY A 188 34.56 30.95 14.90
C GLY A 188 35.01 29.67 15.61
N LYS A 189 34.17 28.63 15.62
CA LYS A 189 34.48 27.29 16.16
C LYS A 189 34.77 26.32 15.02
N GLU A 190 35.63 25.34 15.31
CA GLU A 190 35.95 24.28 14.36
C GLU A 190 34.74 23.39 14.06
N ALA A 191 34.59 23.01 12.79
CA ALA A 191 33.57 22.10 12.30
C ALA A 191 33.70 20.70 12.93
N PHE A 192 32.57 20.02 13.08
CA PHE A 192 32.53 18.62 13.45
C PHE A 192 32.65 17.73 12.21
N ASP A 193 33.54 16.73 12.26
CA ASP A 193 33.68 15.74 11.20
C ASP A 193 32.50 14.74 11.12
N SER A 194 31.80 14.52 12.24
CA SER A 194 30.60 13.67 12.30
C SER A 194 29.80 13.88 13.58
N MET A 195 28.50 13.57 13.53
CA MET A 195 27.57 13.65 14.68
C MET A 195 27.70 12.45 15.62
N VAL A 196 28.20 11.33 15.09
CA VAL A 196 28.41 10.09 15.82
C VAL A 196 29.89 9.98 16.09
N HIS A 197 30.30 9.73 17.33
CA HIS A 197 31.71 9.41 17.63
C HIS A 197 32.11 8.20 16.78
N ALA A 198 32.93 8.41 15.75
CA ALA A 198 33.49 7.32 14.97
C ALA A 198 34.51 6.60 15.86
N GLU A 199 34.16 5.39 16.32
CA GLU A 199 35.14 4.49 16.92
C GLU A 199 36.03 3.97 15.80
N TYR A 200 37.30 4.33 15.81
CA TYR A 200 38.31 3.71 14.96
C TYR A 200 38.84 2.49 15.71
N VAL A 201 38.76 1.32 15.06
CA VAL A 201 39.39 0.10 15.58
C VAL A 201 40.67 -0.11 14.79
N HIS A 202 41.77 -0.27 15.52
CA HIS A 202 43.06 -0.59 14.92
C HIS A 202 43.05 -2.05 14.50
N ASP A 203 43.14 -2.32 13.20
CA ASP A 203 43.24 -3.68 12.67
C ASP A 203 44.69 -4.18 12.85
N GLU A 204 44.89 -5.18 13.73
CA GLU A 204 46.23 -5.66 14.11
C GLU A 204 46.97 -6.38 12.96
N GLU A 205 46.28 -6.78 11.89
CA GLU A 205 46.89 -7.45 10.72
C GLU A 205 47.33 -6.50 9.59
N THR A 206 46.65 -5.36 9.40
CA THR A 206 46.87 -4.46 8.25
C THR A 206 47.45 -3.10 8.64
N GLY A 207 47.38 -2.71 9.93
CA GLY A 207 47.90 -1.43 10.41
C GLY A 207 47.10 -0.20 9.95
N GLU A 208 45.90 -0.40 9.41
CA GLU A 208 45.01 0.67 8.97
C GLU A 208 43.92 0.96 10.02
N GLU A 209 43.62 2.24 10.25
CA GLU A 209 42.51 2.65 11.10
C GLU A 209 41.19 2.49 10.33
N VAL A 210 40.44 1.42 10.61
CA VAL A 210 39.15 1.19 9.95
C VAL A 210 38.06 1.93 10.69
N LYS A 211 37.37 2.86 9.99
CA LYS A 211 36.20 3.58 10.50
C LYS A 211 35.08 2.56 10.77
N LYS A 212 34.74 2.33 12.04
CA LYS A 212 33.65 1.42 12.40
C LYS A 212 32.31 2.12 12.13
N THR A 213 31.70 1.83 10.98
CA THR A 213 30.29 2.17 10.75
C THR A 213 29.47 1.45 11.82
N SER A 214 28.67 2.19 12.59
CA SER A 214 27.84 1.58 13.64
C SER A 214 26.88 0.58 13.02
N THR A 215 27.08 -0.71 13.27
CA THR A 215 26.21 -1.79 12.80
C THR A 215 25.10 -2.02 13.83
N LYS A 216 23.87 -2.23 13.36
CA LYS A 216 22.74 -2.63 14.21
C LYS A 216 22.34 -4.05 13.86
N THR A 217 22.27 -4.91 14.86
CA THR A 217 21.71 -6.24 14.68
C THR A 217 20.19 -6.14 14.54
N ILE A 218 19.68 -6.37 13.33
CA ILE A 218 18.25 -6.48 13.09
C ILE A 218 17.83 -7.95 13.11
N THR A 219 16.58 -8.19 13.52
CA THR A 219 15.96 -9.52 13.42
C THR A 219 15.20 -9.55 12.09
N GLU A 220 15.63 -10.38 11.15
CA GLU A 220 15.02 -10.54 9.82
C GLU A 220 14.22 -11.85 9.79
N SER A 221 13.05 -11.87 9.13
CA SER A 221 12.29 -13.10 8.97
C SER A 221 12.85 -13.94 7.83
N THR A 222 12.86 -15.27 7.98
CA THR A 222 13.24 -16.17 6.87
C THR A 222 12.10 -16.41 5.86
N ILE A 223 10.86 -16.05 6.22
CA ILE A 223 9.69 -16.19 5.34
C ILE A 223 9.45 -14.88 4.59
N ASP A 224 9.59 -13.76 5.28
CA ASP A 224 9.32 -12.43 4.73
C ASP A 224 10.43 -11.43 5.11
N PRO A 225 11.56 -11.45 4.38
CA PRO A 225 12.74 -10.62 4.66
C PRO A 225 12.49 -9.11 4.67
N GLU A 226 11.49 -8.65 3.90
CA GLU A 226 11.14 -7.23 3.77
C GLU A 226 10.38 -6.71 5.01
N SER A 227 9.85 -7.61 5.84
CA SER A 227 9.14 -7.23 7.05
C SER A 227 10.09 -6.82 8.18
N GLY A 228 9.74 -5.73 8.87
CA GLY A 228 10.50 -5.19 9.99
C GLY A 228 10.09 -5.82 11.31
N CYS A 229 11.05 -6.13 12.17
CA CYS A 229 10.74 -6.62 13.51
C CYS A 229 10.37 -5.47 14.46
N PHE A 230 9.10 -5.41 14.84
CA PHE A 230 8.47 -4.35 15.62
C PHE A 230 8.03 -4.85 17.01
N HIS A 231 7.96 -3.95 18.00
CA HIS A 231 7.36 -4.22 19.30
C HIS A 231 6.06 -3.43 19.43
N LYS A 232 4.92 -4.14 19.39
CA LYS A 232 3.60 -3.55 19.61
C LYS A 232 3.35 -3.40 21.11
N GLY A 233 3.60 -2.19 21.61
CA GLY A 233 3.58 -1.90 23.04
C GLY A 233 4.64 -2.69 23.82
N GLU A 234 4.40 -2.91 25.11
CA GLU A 234 5.38 -3.59 25.98
C GLU A 234 5.44 -5.12 25.80
N LYS A 235 4.40 -5.74 25.19
CA LYS A 235 4.16 -7.18 25.35
C LYS A 235 4.30 -8.03 24.08
N GLU A 236 4.19 -7.46 22.88
CA GLU A 236 4.17 -8.26 21.66
C GLU A 236 5.22 -7.83 20.62
N LYS A 237 6.31 -8.59 20.52
CA LYS A 237 7.23 -8.53 19.39
C LYS A 237 6.61 -9.23 18.18
N CYS A 238 6.53 -8.60 17.01
CA CYS A 238 6.03 -9.20 15.77
C CYS A 238 6.79 -8.67 14.55
N PHE A 239 6.67 -9.36 13.42
CA PHE A 239 7.06 -8.81 12.13
C PHE A 239 5.91 -7.98 11.57
N ALA A 240 6.21 -6.80 11.06
CA ALA A 240 5.22 -5.84 10.59
C ALA A 240 5.78 -4.99 9.45
N TYR A 241 4.86 -4.38 8.73
CA TYR A 241 5.08 -3.26 7.82
C TYR A 241 4.46 -2.01 8.44
N SER A 242 5.00 -0.84 8.11
CA SER A 242 4.35 0.43 8.37
C SER A 242 3.93 1.06 7.06
N HIS A 243 2.68 1.49 7.00
CA HIS A 243 2.11 2.19 5.85
C HIS A 243 1.99 3.67 6.21
N GLN A 244 2.93 4.47 5.73
CA GLN A 244 2.86 5.92 5.81
C GLN A 244 1.83 6.38 4.77
N THR A 245 0.75 6.99 5.23
CA THR A 245 -0.38 7.37 4.39
C THR A 245 -0.63 8.86 4.53
N PHE A 246 -0.82 9.54 3.40
CA PHE A 246 -1.34 10.91 3.35
C PHE A 246 -2.76 10.90 2.81
N CYS A 247 -3.68 11.56 3.50
CA CYS A 247 -5.06 11.72 3.08
C CYS A 247 -5.51 13.17 3.11
N ASP A 248 -6.56 13.46 2.35
CA ASP A 248 -7.25 14.74 2.43
C ASP A 248 -8.28 14.77 3.57
N LYS A 249 -8.95 15.91 3.73
CA LYS A 249 -10.02 16.09 4.72
C LYS A 249 -11.23 15.17 4.49
N ASN A 250 -11.48 14.75 3.25
CA ASN A 250 -12.58 13.87 2.87
C ASN A 250 -12.21 12.38 2.92
N SER A 251 -11.04 12.04 3.49
CA SER A 251 -10.51 10.67 3.60
C SER A 251 -10.11 10.00 2.28
N PHE A 252 -9.90 10.76 1.21
CA PHE A 252 -9.21 10.30 0.01
C PHE A 252 -7.73 10.16 0.29
N VAL A 253 -7.19 8.99 -0.03
CA VAL A 253 -5.76 8.72 0.08
C VAL A 253 -5.05 9.35 -1.12
N LEU A 254 -3.99 10.11 -0.85
CA LEU A 254 -3.21 10.84 -1.85
C LEU A 254 -1.88 10.14 -2.15
N ALA A 255 -1.22 9.63 -1.11
CA ALA A 255 0.04 8.92 -1.21
C ALA A 255 0.12 7.83 -0.12
N VAL A 256 0.73 6.70 -0.47
CA VAL A 256 1.01 5.61 0.47
C VAL A 256 2.41 5.07 0.19
N THR A 257 3.25 5.06 1.21
CA THR A 257 4.56 4.42 1.16
C THR A 257 4.62 3.34 2.23
N THR A 258 5.04 2.15 1.82
CA THR A 258 5.16 1.01 2.73
C THR A 258 6.63 0.80 3.06
N VAL A 259 6.94 0.78 4.35
CA VAL A 259 8.27 0.54 4.88
C VAL A 259 8.26 -0.65 5.84
N PRO A 260 9.42 -1.27 6.11
CA PRO A 260 9.53 -2.27 7.16
C PRO A 260 9.12 -1.67 8.53
N GLY A 261 8.36 -2.40 9.35
CA GLY A 261 7.83 -1.89 10.62
C GLY A 261 8.87 -1.62 11.73
N ASN A 262 10.15 -1.85 11.47
CA ASN A 262 11.25 -1.44 12.35
C ASN A 262 11.84 -0.08 11.97
N VAL A 263 11.38 0.52 10.87
CA VAL A 263 11.70 1.90 10.47
C VAL A 263 10.82 2.84 11.29
N HIS A 264 11.43 3.90 11.83
CA HIS A 264 10.71 4.91 12.60
C HIS A 264 9.95 5.85 11.66
N ASP A 265 8.76 6.28 12.07
CA ASP A 265 7.85 7.09 11.25
C ASP A 265 8.49 8.39 10.74
N SER A 266 9.32 9.03 11.56
CA SER A 266 10.06 10.24 11.17
C SER A 266 11.06 10.03 10.02
N VAL A 267 11.51 8.79 9.80
CA VAL A 267 12.45 8.44 8.72
C VAL A 267 11.68 8.12 7.45
N SER A 268 10.60 7.34 7.56
CA SER A 268 9.73 6.99 6.42
C SER A 268 8.89 8.16 5.90
N PHE A 269 8.74 9.21 6.70
CA PHE A 269 8.03 10.43 6.31
C PHE A 269 8.57 11.04 5.01
N PHE A 270 9.90 11.15 4.86
CA PHE A 270 10.50 11.87 3.74
C PHE A 270 10.16 11.25 2.39
N ASP A 271 10.23 9.93 2.26
CA ASP A 271 9.91 9.24 1.01
C ASP A 271 8.45 9.49 0.59
N ALA A 272 7.53 9.36 1.55
CA ALA A 272 6.10 9.56 1.31
C ALA A 272 5.76 11.03 1.04
N TYR A 273 6.44 11.96 1.71
CA TYR A 273 6.25 13.40 1.56
C TYR A 273 6.82 13.90 0.23
N GLU A 274 8.01 13.46 -0.16
CA GLU A 274 8.59 13.76 -1.48
C GLU A 274 7.69 13.25 -2.60
N GLU A 275 7.14 12.04 -2.48
CA GLU A 275 6.18 11.50 -3.45
C GLU A 275 4.92 12.36 -3.56
N LEU A 276 4.42 12.86 -2.43
CA LEU A 276 3.24 13.73 -2.37
C LEU A 276 3.50 15.11 -3.01
N ILE A 277 4.60 15.76 -2.64
CA ILE A 277 4.94 17.13 -3.08
C ILE A 277 5.42 17.16 -4.53
N ASN A 278 6.20 16.17 -4.96
CA ASN A 278 6.62 16.04 -6.36
C ASN A 278 5.49 15.51 -7.25
N GLY A 279 4.38 15.08 -6.65
CA GLY A 279 3.19 14.66 -7.36
C GLY A 279 2.50 15.79 -8.12
N LYS A 280 1.62 15.42 -9.05
CA LYS A 280 0.88 16.35 -9.93
C LYS A 280 0.12 17.45 -9.18
N TYR A 281 -0.29 17.19 -7.94
CA TYR A 281 -1.10 18.12 -7.14
C TYR A 281 -0.35 18.69 -5.93
N GLY A 282 0.96 18.44 -5.80
CA GLY A 282 1.73 18.87 -4.62
C GLY A 282 1.73 20.39 -4.41
N TYR A 283 1.73 21.17 -5.51
CA TYR A 283 1.68 22.64 -5.46
C TYR A 283 0.38 23.22 -4.89
N LEU A 284 -0.69 22.42 -4.75
CA LEU A 284 -1.95 22.84 -4.16
C LEU A 284 -1.97 22.71 -2.62
N ILE A 285 -0.99 21.96 -2.07
CA ILE A 285 -0.90 21.68 -0.65
C ILE A 285 -0.39 22.91 0.08
N LYS A 286 -1.15 23.38 1.07
CA LYS A 286 -0.80 24.54 1.91
C LYS A 286 -0.47 24.15 3.34
N ASN A 287 -1.16 23.15 3.86
CA ASN A 287 -1.01 22.71 5.24
C ASN A 287 -0.77 21.20 5.27
N VAL A 288 0.19 20.78 6.08
CA VAL A 288 0.47 19.36 6.37
C VAL A 288 0.26 19.16 7.87
N SER A 289 -0.68 18.30 8.24
CA SER A 289 -1.00 17.97 9.62
C SER A 289 -0.48 16.58 9.95
N LEU A 290 0.35 16.48 10.99
CA LEU A 290 0.99 15.25 11.44
C LEU A 290 0.80 15.09 12.95
N ASP A 291 0.93 13.86 13.45
CA ASP A 291 0.94 13.60 14.89
C ASP A 291 2.25 14.13 15.54
N ALA A 292 2.24 14.29 16.87
CA ALA A 292 3.37 14.75 17.66
C ALA A 292 4.63 13.89 17.47
N GLY A 293 4.48 12.61 17.10
CA GLY A 293 5.60 11.72 16.77
C GLY A 293 6.48 12.19 15.60
N TYR A 294 5.97 13.09 14.75
CA TYR A 294 6.68 13.67 13.63
C TYR A 294 7.36 15.02 13.95
N MET A 295 7.26 15.51 15.18
CA MET A 295 7.82 16.80 15.60
C MET A 295 9.36 16.74 15.70
N THR A 296 10.02 16.75 14.55
CA THR A 296 11.48 16.82 14.43
C THR A 296 11.88 18.06 13.62
N PRO A 297 12.99 18.74 13.95
CA PRO A 297 13.42 19.95 13.22
C PRO A 297 13.53 19.75 11.70
N ALA A 298 14.01 18.57 11.27
CA ALA A 298 14.16 18.22 9.86
C ALA A 298 12.81 18.14 9.13
N ILE A 299 11.79 17.53 9.75
CA ILE A 299 10.44 17.46 9.18
C ILE A 299 9.80 18.85 9.13
N CYS A 300 9.95 19.64 10.19
CA CYS A 300 9.44 21.02 10.21
C CYS A 300 10.06 21.85 9.08
N ARG A 301 11.37 21.71 8.82
CA ARG A 301 12.02 22.39 7.70
C ARG A 301 11.54 21.88 6.35
N ALA A 302 11.32 20.58 6.18
CA ALA A 302 10.86 20.05 4.90
C ALA A 302 9.45 20.54 4.51
N ILE A 303 8.63 20.92 5.50
CA ILE A 303 7.26 21.40 5.31
C ILE A 303 7.18 22.92 5.10
N VAL A 304 8.10 23.69 5.69
CA VAL A 304 8.12 25.17 5.68
C VAL A 304 8.89 25.72 4.49
#